data_AF-A0A929VGF8-F1
#
_entry.id   AF-A0A929VGF8-F1
#
_cell.length_a   1.000
_cell.length_b   1.000
_cell.length_c   1.000
_cell.angle_alpha   90.00
_cell.angle_beta   90.00
_cell.angle_gamma   90.00
#
_symmetry.space_group_name_H-M   'P 1'
#
loop_
_entity.id
_entity.type
_entity.pdbx_description
1 polymer ?
#
loop_
_entity_poly.entity_id
_entity_poly.type
_entity_poly.pdbx_seq_one_letter_code
_entity_poly.pdbx_strand_id
1 'polypeptide(L)'
;MTVVVGAIKGESVILVSDSRATARIGGVSEISDDRLQKIIGLSANLIIGYAGDVSSVNDILRELSGYAEASHTRKELLSAITNLCVAKINEKLKLFSLLVATLEDDSWKLHLFEYGTGYSAQPVDTFKLIGSGSVAQDVIEQFYNTNIDGNYDDKQFVDKLVVTLSSRLSGSDVIGVGGLPQALILDSGGVRTRSTGFVEMTPEGEPRSKQIVFEGGRWLQKDLASGSEMMIITPNEMLSTDASEHIFYNYEKNQTPPSEMKWYMNSFILCQDVKTTPNSIEFIGGLTSLMAGNFPKEIEAWLYMSVFGPSTDHDMKIILRYPTDEPKVLYEEHFENEGFPFEYENKYRLKLQITEPGDYYLECIIDDAVRASRLINVHPYQDDLSETANMQANAEAINGYTDSELISPRLTLFTLSTDEPQRSNNLEKITGQFCSVYCKNYPLEFNAFAYLLIQGNPGVYDFRFELFDASNHEKMYEGGSRVDCTSALLKKPLLAKVTLKFNKPGYYFFVAYIDGMMQGAHVVIADTVPATLGYGMTEEVMTLLQENEYYVLAKRPIDISTQSAGSS
;
A
#
# COMPACT_ATOMS: atom_id res chain seq x y z
N MET A 1 28.40 -1.00 -5.19
CA MET A 1 27.37 -1.95 -5.66
C MET A 1 26.32 -1.15 -6.46
N THR A 2 25.54 -1.71 -7.40
CA THR A 2 24.59 -0.94 -8.25
C THR A 2 23.43 -1.84 -8.69
N VAL A 3 22.22 -1.28 -8.82
CA VAL A 3 21.09 -1.92 -9.50
C VAL A 3 20.63 -1.05 -10.67
N VAL A 4 20.56 -1.65 -11.86
CA VAL A 4 19.76 -1.13 -12.97
C VAL A 4 18.95 -2.28 -13.55
N VAL A 5 17.64 -2.10 -13.67
CA VAL A 5 16.72 -3.03 -14.32
C VAL A 5 16.25 -2.42 -15.62
N GLY A 6 16.32 -3.17 -16.72
CA GLY A 6 15.63 -2.85 -17.96
C GLY A 6 14.60 -3.91 -18.30
N ALA A 7 13.40 -3.51 -18.70
CA ALA A 7 12.30 -4.41 -19.03
C ALA A 7 11.54 -3.92 -20.27
N ILE A 8 11.11 -4.87 -21.11
CA ILE A 8 10.21 -4.62 -22.24
C ILE A 8 8.78 -4.90 -21.76
N LYS A 9 7.83 -4.01 -22.00
CA LYS A 9 6.41 -4.22 -21.71
C LYS A 9 5.56 -3.75 -22.88
N GLY A 10 4.97 -4.68 -23.62
CA GLY A 10 4.20 -4.34 -24.83
C GLY A 10 5.05 -3.52 -25.81
N GLU A 11 4.64 -2.27 -26.03
CA GLU A 11 5.34 -1.31 -26.91
C GLU A 11 6.18 -0.28 -26.13
N SER A 12 6.59 -0.57 -24.90
CA SER A 12 7.46 0.31 -24.12
C SER A 12 8.69 -0.40 -23.55
N VAL A 13 9.74 0.36 -23.31
CA VAL A 13 10.94 -0.08 -22.59
C VAL A 13 11.10 0.76 -21.33
N ILE A 14 11.30 0.08 -20.21
CA ILE A 14 11.33 0.67 -18.87
C ILE A 14 12.73 0.47 -18.30
N LEU A 15 13.34 1.54 -17.77
CA LEU A 15 14.57 1.49 -16.99
C LEU A 15 14.32 1.97 -15.56
N VAL A 16 14.77 1.21 -14.57
CA VAL A 16 14.73 1.58 -13.14
C VAL A 16 16.12 1.41 -12.54
N SER A 17 16.58 2.35 -11.72
CA SER A 17 17.90 2.26 -11.08
C SER A 17 17.95 2.95 -9.73
N ASP A 18 18.82 2.48 -8.83
CA ASP A 18 19.16 3.19 -7.59
C ASP A 18 19.98 4.47 -7.85
N SER A 19 20.22 5.28 -6.82
CA SER A 19 20.92 6.56 -6.93
C SER A 19 22.31 6.59 -6.31
N ARG A 20 22.80 5.49 -5.74
CA ARG A 20 24.05 5.46 -4.97
C ARG A 20 25.31 5.26 -5.81
N ALA A 21 26.28 6.15 -5.69
CA ALA A 21 27.66 5.89 -6.04
C ALA A 21 28.44 5.46 -4.79
N THR A 22 29.43 4.59 -4.95
CA THR A 22 30.43 4.34 -3.90
C THR A 22 31.84 4.58 -4.38
N ALA A 23 32.65 5.21 -3.53
CA ALA A 23 34.05 5.51 -3.79
C ALA A 23 34.94 4.89 -2.70
N ARG A 24 36.02 4.23 -3.09
CA ARG A 24 37.01 3.70 -2.15
C ARG A 24 38.18 4.67 -2.02
N ILE A 25 38.34 5.31 -0.87
CA ILE A 25 39.46 6.20 -0.57
C ILE A 25 40.54 5.43 0.19
N GLY A 26 41.79 5.52 -0.29
CA GLY A 26 42.94 4.91 0.38
C GLY A 26 42.88 3.37 0.51
N GLY A 27 42.00 2.71 -0.23
CA GLY A 27 41.80 1.25 -0.19
C GLY A 27 41.07 0.72 1.05
N VAL A 28 40.56 1.58 1.95
CA VAL A 28 39.98 1.16 3.24
C VAL A 28 38.63 1.80 3.53
N SER A 29 38.42 3.10 3.25
CA SER A 29 37.12 3.76 3.51
C SER A 29 36.24 3.79 2.25
N GLU A 30 35.01 3.31 2.38
CA GLU A 30 33.97 3.44 1.36
C GLU A 30 33.11 4.66 1.69
N ILE A 31 33.03 5.62 0.77
CA ILE A 31 32.12 6.76 0.84
C ILE A 31 30.93 6.46 -0.07
N SER A 32 29.73 6.72 0.42
CA SER A 32 28.47 6.54 -0.31
C SER A 32 27.83 7.90 -0.62
N ASP A 33 27.37 8.07 -1.86
CA ASP A 33 26.74 9.30 -2.36
C ASP A 33 25.48 8.96 -3.17
N ASP A 34 24.31 9.27 -2.64
CA ASP A 34 22.98 8.99 -3.20
C ASP A 34 22.56 9.98 -4.29
N ARG A 35 23.49 10.80 -4.81
CA ARG A 35 23.19 11.81 -5.83
C ARG A 35 23.47 11.35 -7.26
N LEU A 36 23.85 10.11 -7.55
CA LEU A 36 24.26 9.74 -8.91
C LEU A 36 23.07 9.45 -9.83
N GLN A 37 23.01 10.14 -10.97
CA GLN A 37 22.09 9.77 -12.06
C GLN A 37 22.61 8.55 -12.81
N LYS A 38 21.86 7.43 -12.79
CA LYS A 38 22.25 6.17 -13.42
C LYS A 38 21.47 5.81 -14.68
N ILE A 39 20.34 6.48 -14.90
CA ILE A 39 19.53 6.35 -16.12
C ILE A 39 19.34 7.71 -16.80
N ILE A 40 19.53 7.74 -18.11
CA ILE A 40 19.67 8.98 -18.89
C ILE A 40 18.90 8.85 -20.20
N GLY A 41 18.01 9.80 -20.48
CA GLY A 41 17.44 9.99 -21.81
C GLY A 41 18.31 10.92 -22.63
N LEU A 42 19.02 10.39 -23.64
CA LEU A 42 19.89 11.18 -24.51
C LEU A 42 19.14 11.84 -25.66
N SER A 43 18.03 11.26 -26.10
CA SER A 43 17.12 11.84 -27.09
C SER A 43 15.71 11.27 -26.90
N ALA A 44 14.72 11.75 -27.65
CA ALA A 44 13.36 11.22 -27.62
C ALA A 44 13.28 9.70 -27.93
N ASN A 45 14.31 9.11 -28.55
CA ASN A 45 14.32 7.71 -28.97
C ASN A 45 15.45 6.89 -28.32
N LEU A 46 16.16 7.42 -27.32
CA LEU A 46 17.32 6.76 -26.75
C LEU A 46 17.38 6.98 -25.23
N ILE A 47 17.27 5.87 -24.48
CA ILE A 47 17.55 5.84 -23.05
C ILE A 47 18.69 4.86 -22.75
N ILE A 48 19.49 5.21 -21.75
CA ILE A 48 20.64 4.43 -21.30
C ILE A 48 20.58 4.27 -19.79
N GLY A 49 20.79 3.06 -19.31
CA GLY A 49 21.06 2.75 -17.91
C GLY A 49 22.44 2.11 -17.76
N TYR A 50 23.16 2.39 -16.68
CA TYR A 50 24.53 1.90 -16.55
C TYR A 50 24.92 1.43 -15.15
N ALA A 51 25.87 0.51 -15.12
CA ALA A 51 26.57 0.08 -13.91
C ALA A 51 28.08 0.00 -14.17
N GLY A 52 28.89 0.27 -13.14
CA GLY A 52 30.35 0.20 -13.21
C GLY A 52 31.02 1.55 -12.95
N ASP A 53 32.20 1.76 -13.56
CA ASP A 53 33.01 2.96 -13.35
C ASP A 53 32.38 4.21 -13.97
N VAL A 54 32.10 5.21 -13.13
CA VAL A 54 31.44 6.47 -13.53
C VAL A 54 32.27 7.26 -14.55
N SER A 55 33.60 7.22 -14.48
CA SER A 55 34.47 7.93 -15.42
C SER A 55 34.38 7.33 -16.83
N SER A 56 34.45 6.01 -16.96
CA SER A 56 34.32 5.35 -18.25
C SER A 56 32.95 5.57 -18.88
N VAL A 57 31.89 5.52 -18.08
CA VAL A 57 30.53 5.81 -18.55
C VAL A 57 30.40 7.28 -18.98
N ASN A 58 30.96 8.23 -18.23
CA ASN A 58 30.91 9.65 -18.58
C ASN A 58 31.55 9.94 -19.94
N ASP A 59 32.69 9.31 -20.23
CA ASP A 59 33.33 9.43 -21.55
C ASP A 59 32.43 8.89 -22.67
N ILE A 60 31.79 7.73 -22.46
CA ILE A 60 30.82 7.17 -23.40
C ILE A 60 29.65 8.13 -23.61
N LEU A 61 29.04 8.62 -22.54
CA LEU A 61 27.89 9.52 -22.60
C LEU A 61 28.20 10.84 -23.34
N ARG A 62 29.39 11.41 -23.12
CA ARG A 62 29.82 12.64 -23.81
C ARG A 62 29.91 12.42 -25.32
N GLU A 63 30.50 11.31 -25.74
CA GLU A 63 30.61 10.97 -27.16
C GLU A 63 29.23 10.65 -27.77
N LEU A 64 28.38 9.89 -27.07
CA LEU A 64 27.02 9.57 -27.50
C LEU A 64 26.10 10.78 -27.60
N SER A 65 26.22 11.75 -26.71
CA SER A 65 25.42 12.97 -26.76
C SER A 65 25.67 13.74 -28.06
N GLY A 66 26.94 13.84 -28.48
CA GLY A 66 27.29 14.44 -29.77
C GLY A 66 26.71 13.69 -30.97
N TYR A 67 26.63 12.36 -30.91
CA TYR A 67 25.97 11.56 -31.95
C TYR A 67 24.44 11.72 -31.94
N ALA A 68 23.81 11.75 -30.77
CA ALA A 68 22.37 11.95 -30.65
C ALA A 68 21.92 13.31 -31.20
N GLU A 69 22.77 14.35 -31.07
CA GLU A 69 22.54 15.67 -31.65
C GLU A 69 22.79 15.72 -33.18
N ALA A 70 23.71 14.90 -33.69
CA ALA A 70 24.17 14.96 -35.09
C ALA A 70 23.52 13.94 -36.04
N SER A 71 23.07 12.78 -35.55
CA SER A 71 22.58 11.68 -36.38
C SER A 71 21.22 11.98 -37.01
N HIS A 72 21.07 11.65 -38.30
CA HIS A 72 19.83 11.86 -39.06
C HIS A 72 19.00 10.57 -39.22
N THR A 73 19.55 9.38 -38.90
CA THR A 73 18.81 8.11 -38.99
C THR A 73 19.07 7.16 -37.80
N ARG A 74 18.06 6.36 -37.45
CA ARG A 74 18.01 5.48 -36.26
C ARG A 74 19.05 4.34 -36.28
N LYS A 75 19.37 3.79 -37.47
CA LYS A 75 20.31 2.67 -37.66
C LYS A 75 21.78 3.08 -37.48
N GLU A 76 22.09 4.33 -37.79
CA GLU A 76 23.43 4.92 -37.59
C GLU A 76 23.74 5.07 -36.09
N LEU A 77 22.72 5.38 -35.27
CA LEU A 77 22.86 5.58 -33.83
C LEU A 77 23.27 4.29 -33.10
N LEU A 78 22.60 3.16 -33.33
CA LEU A 78 22.98 1.88 -32.72
C LEU A 78 24.37 1.41 -33.16
N SER A 79 24.71 1.62 -34.43
CA SER A 79 26.03 1.29 -34.98
C SER A 79 27.12 2.14 -34.33
N ALA A 80 26.87 3.44 -34.13
CA ALA A 80 27.76 4.35 -33.44
C ALA A 80 27.93 3.95 -31.96
N ILE A 81 26.84 3.64 -31.26
CA ILE A 81 26.87 3.14 -29.88
C ILE A 81 27.69 1.86 -29.77
N THR A 82 27.44 0.90 -30.66
CA THR A 82 28.16 -0.38 -30.69
C THR A 82 29.65 -0.16 -30.91
N ASN A 83 30.03 0.62 -31.93
CA ASN A 83 31.43 0.90 -32.23
C ASN A 83 32.14 1.60 -31.07
N LEU A 84 31.48 2.57 -30.42
CA LEU A 84 32.00 3.29 -29.27
C LEU A 84 32.20 2.35 -28.07
N CYS A 85 31.18 1.58 -27.71
CA CYS A 85 31.26 0.60 -26.62
C CYS A 85 32.38 -0.41 -26.87
N VAL A 86 32.51 -0.93 -28.10
CA VAL A 86 33.57 -1.84 -28.51
C VAL A 86 34.95 -1.18 -28.39
N ALA A 87 35.09 0.06 -28.84
CA ALA A 87 36.35 0.81 -28.71
C ALA A 87 36.75 0.97 -27.24
N LYS A 88 35.82 1.36 -26.36
CA LYS A 88 36.09 1.52 -24.92
C LYS A 88 36.38 0.18 -24.22
N ILE A 89 35.72 -0.92 -24.63
CA ILE A 89 36.05 -2.27 -24.14
C ILE A 89 37.49 -2.64 -24.54
N ASN A 90 37.89 -2.32 -25.78
CA ASN A 90 39.24 -2.59 -26.29
C ASN A 90 40.34 -1.78 -25.60
N GLU A 91 40.03 -0.59 -25.08
CA GLU A 91 40.96 0.21 -24.29
C GLU A 91 41.31 -0.45 -22.93
N LYS A 92 40.53 -1.43 -22.46
CA LYS A 92 40.72 -2.17 -21.18
C LYS A 92 40.76 -1.29 -19.93
N LEU A 93 40.15 -0.10 -19.96
CA LEU A 93 40.41 0.92 -18.95
C LEU A 93 39.62 0.76 -17.64
N LYS A 94 38.38 0.23 -17.63
CA LYS A 94 37.58 -0.12 -16.42
C LYS A 94 36.35 -0.98 -16.77
N LEU A 95 35.75 -1.63 -15.76
CA LEU A 95 34.51 -2.43 -15.87
C LEU A 95 33.27 -1.53 -16.02
N PHE A 96 32.44 -1.81 -17.02
CA PHE A 96 31.12 -1.20 -17.20
C PHE A 96 30.13 -2.17 -17.84
N SER A 97 28.84 -1.94 -17.58
CA SER A 97 27.70 -2.55 -18.28
C SER A 97 26.68 -1.46 -18.61
N LEU A 98 26.12 -1.48 -19.82
CA LEU A 98 25.10 -0.56 -20.30
C LEU A 98 23.87 -1.33 -20.78
N LEU A 99 22.71 -0.87 -20.33
CA LEU A 99 21.43 -1.17 -20.95
C LEU A 99 21.08 0.01 -21.86
N VAL A 100 20.88 -0.25 -23.14
CA VAL A 100 20.59 0.76 -24.15
C VAL A 100 19.27 0.41 -24.81
N ALA A 101 18.30 1.31 -24.73
CA ALA A 101 17.03 1.13 -25.42
C ALA A 101 16.85 2.17 -26.53
N THR A 102 16.47 1.69 -27.71
CA THR A 102 16.31 2.51 -28.92
C THR A 102 15.26 1.93 -29.86
N LEU A 103 14.79 2.74 -30.81
CA LEU A 103 13.83 2.33 -31.84
C LEU A 103 14.55 1.64 -33.02
N GLU A 104 14.17 0.40 -33.31
CA GLU A 104 14.66 -0.39 -34.43
C GLU A 104 13.52 -1.03 -35.21
N ASP A 105 13.50 -0.82 -36.53
CA ASP A 105 12.48 -1.38 -37.43
C ASP A 105 11.04 -1.18 -36.89
N ASP A 106 10.77 0.04 -36.42
CA ASP A 106 9.50 0.50 -35.83
C ASP A 106 9.08 -0.22 -34.52
N SER A 107 10.02 -0.85 -33.83
CA SER A 107 9.81 -1.44 -32.50
C SER A 107 10.90 -1.03 -31.50
N TRP A 108 10.53 -0.80 -30.25
CA TRP A 108 11.51 -0.50 -29.20
C TRP A 108 12.29 -1.77 -28.84
N LYS A 109 13.62 -1.65 -28.82
CA LYS A 109 14.54 -2.74 -28.48
C LYS A 109 15.39 -2.36 -27.28
N LEU A 110 15.80 -3.36 -26.51
CA LEU A 110 16.72 -3.23 -25.39
C LEU A 110 17.95 -4.08 -25.68
N HIS A 111 19.13 -3.48 -25.51
CA HIS A 111 20.42 -4.12 -25.72
C HIS A 111 21.29 -4.01 -24.49
N LEU A 112 22.07 -5.07 -24.24
CA LEU A 112 23.12 -5.11 -23.24
C LEU A 112 24.50 -4.98 -23.91
N PHE A 113 25.29 -4.04 -23.41
CA PHE A 113 26.72 -3.95 -23.66
C PHE A 113 27.47 -4.20 -22.36
N GLU A 114 28.35 -5.18 -22.33
CA GLU A 114 29.06 -5.54 -21.10
C GLU A 114 30.54 -5.79 -21.39
N TYR A 115 31.38 -5.34 -20.46
CA TYR A 115 32.81 -5.60 -20.55
C TYR A 115 33.10 -7.11 -20.56
N GLY A 116 33.82 -7.58 -21.57
CA GLY A 116 34.24 -8.98 -21.69
C GLY A 116 33.28 -9.88 -22.48
N THR A 117 32.11 -9.39 -22.90
CA THR A 117 31.17 -10.15 -23.74
C THR A 117 31.30 -9.78 -25.22
N GLY A 118 32.19 -10.46 -25.95
CA GLY A 118 32.08 -10.68 -27.41
C GLY A 118 32.08 -9.50 -28.40
N TYR A 119 32.33 -8.25 -27.99
CA TYR A 119 32.36 -7.06 -28.87
C TYR A 119 31.05 -6.78 -29.64
N SER A 120 29.90 -7.25 -29.18
CA SER A 120 28.60 -7.03 -29.85
C SER A 120 27.50 -6.71 -28.85
N ALA A 121 26.52 -5.90 -29.27
CA ALA A 121 25.28 -5.71 -28.53
C ALA A 121 24.56 -7.05 -28.34
N GLN A 122 24.18 -7.38 -27.11
CA GLN A 122 23.36 -8.55 -26.81
C GLN A 122 21.88 -8.12 -26.72
N PRO A 123 20.98 -8.66 -27.54
CA PRO A 123 19.56 -8.33 -27.42
C PRO A 123 19.02 -8.84 -26.07
N VAL A 124 18.13 -8.05 -25.48
CA VAL A 124 17.36 -8.41 -24.28
C VAL A 124 15.90 -8.54 -24.68
N ASP A 125 15.38 -9.77 -24.68
CA ASP A 125 14.03 -10.06 -25.19
C ASP A 125 12.92 -9.77 -24.16
N THR A 126 13.24 -9.78 -22.86
CA THR A 126 12.27 -9.61 -21.78
C THR A 126 12.74 -8.56 -20.78
N PHE A 127 13.62 -8.94 -19.88
CA PHE A 127 14.21 -8.04 -18.90
C PHE A 127 15.68 -8.40 -18.65
N LYS A 128 16.41 -7.45 -18.09
CA LYS A 128 17.78 -7.65 -17.62
C LYS A 128 18.05 -6.78 -16.41
N LEU A 129 18.70 -7.36 -15.40
CA LEU A 129 19.32 -6.63 -14.30
C LEU A 129 20.83 -6.57 -14.53
N ILE A 130 21.42 -5.38 -14.40
CA ILE A 130 22.86 -5.16 -14.43
C ILE A 130 23.34 -4.50 -13.15
N GLY A 131 24.64 -4.62 -12.90
CA GLY A 131 25.27 -4.19 -11.66
C GLY A 131 25.32 -5.31 -10.62
N SER A 132 25.86 -4.99 -9.46
CA SER A 132 26.10 -5.98 -8.40
C SER A 132 24.86 -6.30 -7.55
N GLY A 133 23.68 -5.79 -7.90
CA GLY A 133 22.41 -6.11 -7.25
C GLY A 133 21.80 -7.45 -7.66
N SER A 134 22.63 -8.43 -8.04
CA SER A 134 22.20 -9.77 -8.48
C SER A 134 21.37 -10.53 -7.43
N VAL A 135 21.44 -10.11 -6.16
CA VAL A 135 20.59 -10.60 -5.06
C VAL A 135 19.09 -10.46 -5.32
N ALA A 136 18.69 -9.58 -6.24
CA ALA A 136 17.29 -9.36 -6.61
C ALA A 136 16.89 -10.05 -7.94
N GLN A 137 17.81 -10.73 -8.63
CA GLN A 137 17.54 -11.28 -9.97
C GLN A 137 16.35 -12.25 -9.99
N ASP A 138 16.28 -13.14 -9.00
CA ASP A 138 15.22 -14.14 -8.83
C ASP A 138 13.84 -13.50 -8.63
N VAL A 139 13.75 -12.52 -7.73
CA VAL A 139 12.50 -11.84 -7.40
C VAL A 139 12.01 -10.99 -8.59
N ILE A 140 12.93 -10.33 -9.29
CA ILE A 140 12.59 -9.52 -10.48
C ILE A 140 12.15 -10.41 -11.65
N GLU A 141 12.75 -11.60 -11.80
CA GLU A 141 12.32 -12.59 -12.79
C GLU A 141 10.91 -13.08 -12.51
N GLN A 142 10.62 -13.44 -11.25
CA GLN A 142 9.29 -13.84 -10.82
C GLN A 142 8.28 -12.71 -11.04
N PHE A 143 8.62 -11.50 -10.61
CA PHE A 143 7.80 -10.31 -10.83
C PHE A 143 7.45 -10.17 -12.31
N TYR A 144 8.45 -10.14 -13.19
CA TYR A 144 8.23 -9.95 -14.62
C TYR A 144 7.31 -11.02 -15.21
N ASN A 145 7.56 -12.29 -14.91
CA ASN A 145 6.75 -13.41 -15.43
C ASN A 145 5.29 -13.34 -14.98
N THR A 146 5.01 -12.86 -13.77
CA THR A 146 3.65 -12.68 -13.25
C THR A 146 2.97 -11.42 -13.81
N ASN A 147 3.75 -10.40 -14.15
CA ASN A 147 3.25 -9.04 -14.36
C ASN A 147 3.29 -8.56 -15.82
N ILE A 148 3.99 -9.25 -16.72
CA ILE A 148 4.18 -8.79 -18.10
C ILE A 148 2.87 -8.72 -18.92
N ASP A 149 1.99 -9.71 -18.76
CA ASP A 149 0.71 -9.82 -19.48
C ASP A 149 -0.46 -9.15 -18.73
N GLY A 150 -0.16 -8.43 -17.65
CA GLY A 150 -1.17 -7.79 -16.83
C GLY A 150 -1.88 -6.65 -17.56
N ASN A 151 -3.20 -6.55 -17.37
CA ASN A 151 -4.01 -5.45 -17.93
C ASN A 151 -3.86 -4.17 -17.09
N TYR A 152 -2.65 -3.62 -17.03
CA TYR A 152 -2.37 -2.36 -16.36
C TYR A 152 -1.33 -1.54 -17.13
N ASP A 153 -1.37 -0.22 -16.89
CA ASP A 153 -0.53 0.72 -17.60
C ASP A 153 0.95 0.66 -17.16
N ASP A 154 1.82 1.38 -17.86
CA ASP A 154 3.25 1.37 -17.57
C ASP A 154 3.61 2.02 -16.23
N LYS A 155 2.76 2.90 -15.71
CA LYS A 155 2.97 3.48 -14.37
C LYS A 155 2.79 2.40 -13.32
N GLN A 156 1.70 1.64 -13.39
CA GLN A 156 1.41 0.54 -12.47
C GLN A 156 2.51 -0.52 -12.49
N PHE A 157 3.06 -0.83 -13.67
CA PHE A 157 4.18 -1.75 -13.77
C PHE A 157 5.45 -1.20 -13.09
N VAL A 158 5.79 0.07 -13.32
CA VAL A 158 6.94 0.73 -12.67
C VAL A 158 6.79 0.75 -11.15
N ASP A 159 5.62 1.16 -10.65
CA ASP A 159 5.37 1.27 -9.20
C ASP A 159 5.56 -0.09 -8.51
N LYS A 160 4.96 -1.15 -9.08
CA LYS A 160 5.15 -2.51 -8.54
C LYS A 160 6.61 -2.97 -8.63
N LEU A 161 7.29 -2.73 -9.75
CA LEU A 161 8.70 -3.09 -9.92
C LEU A 161 9.59 -2.41 -8.86
N VAL A 162 9.35 -1.12 -8.59
CA VAL A 162 10.07 -0.35 -7.58
C VAL A 162 9.81 -0.88 -6.18
N VAL A 163 8.56 -1.20 -5.84
CA VAL A 163 8.20 -1.80 -4.54
C VAL A 163 8.86 -3.16 -4.36
N THR A 164 8.76 -4.05 -5.36
CA THR A 164 9.38 -5.37 -5.34
C THR A 164 10.90 -5.27 -5.18
N LEU A 165 11.54 -4.39 -5.95
CA LEU A 165 12.98 -4.16 -5.85
C LEU A 165 13.37 -3.62 -4.47
N SER A 166 12.65 -2.61 -3.98
CA SER A 166 12.93 -1.98 -2.69
C SER A 166 12.75 -2.97 -1.54
N SER A 167 11.71 -3.81 -1.58
CA SER A 167 11.46 -4.85 -0.58
C SER A 167 12.58 -5.88 -0.56
N ARG A 168 13.04 -6.33 -1.74
CA ARG A 168 14.15 -7.29 -1.83
C ARG A 168 15.49 -6.72 -1.36
N LEU A 169 15.73 -5.43 -1.63
CA LEU A 169 16.92 -4.73 -1.13
C LEU A 169 16.84 -4.46 0.37
N SER A 170 15.62 -4.30 0.90
CA SER A 170 15.37 -4.08 2.32
C SER A 170 15.83 -5.29 3.14
N GLY A 171 16.75 -5.06 4.06
CA GLY A 171 17.33 -6.12 4.88
C GLY A 171 18.48 -6.90 4.23
N SER A 172 18.97 -6.45 3.08
CA SER A 172 20.25 -6.89 2.52
C SER A 172 21.39 -5.96 2.98
N ASP A 173 22.56 -6.51 3.32
CA ASP A 173 23.76 -5.74 3.75
C ASP A 173 24.50 -5.10 2.55
N VAL A 174 23.76 -4.62 1.55
CA VAL A 174 24.31 -4.16 0.27
C VAL A 174 24.63 -2.67 0.35
N ILE A 175 25.83 -2.35 0.86
CA ILE A 175 26.32 -0.98 1.09
C ILE A 175 26.16 -0.06 -0.15
N GLY A 176 26.37 -0.60 -1.35
CA GLY A 176 26.41 0.22 -2.55
C GLY A 176 25.08 0.49 -3.24
N VAL A 177 23.95 0.00 -2.75
CA VAL A 177 22.63 0.34 -3.30
C VAL A 177 21.93 1.28 -2.33
N GLY A 178 21.42 2.41 -2.83
CA GLY A 178 20.82 3.43 -1.97
C GLY A 178 20.27 4.63 -2.73
N GLY A 179 19.74 5.58 -1.98
CA GLY A 179 18.87 6.62 -2.50
C GLY A 179 17.56 6.03 -3.06
N LEU A 180 16.70 6.89 -3.58
CA LEU A 180 15.44 6.47 -4.17
C LEU A 180 15.61 6.01 -5.64
N PRO A 181 14.78 5.08 -6.14
CA PRO A 181 14.90 4.59 -7.50
C PRO A 181 14.46 5.60 -8.56
N GLN A 182 15.33 5.90 -9.51
CA GLN A 182 15.01 6.65 -10.72
C GLN A 182 14.25 5.75 -11.71
N ALA A 183 13.29 6.30 -12.47
CA ALA A 183 12.57 5.54 -13.49
C ALA A 183 12.37 6.31 -14.82
N LEU A 184 12.70 5.67 -15.94
CA LEU A 184 12.45 6.16 -17.31
C LEU A 184 11.61 5.14 -18.09
N ILE A 185 10.69 5.66 -18.90
CA ILE A 185 9.91 4.89 -19.87
C ILE A 185 10.21 5.46 -21.26
N LEU A 186 10.46 4.59 -22.22
CA LEU A 186 10.58 4.91 -23.63
C LEU A 186 9.45 4.23 -24.38
N ASP A 187 8.61 5.02 -25.06
CA ASP A 187 7.49 4.53 -25.87
C ASP A 187 7.29 5.41 -27.11
N SER A 188 6.19 5.21 -27.84
CA SER A 188 5.85 5.98 -29.04
C SER A 188 5.74 7.50 -28.83
N GLY A 189 5.51 7.96 -27.59
CA GLY A 189 5.54 9.36 -27.18
C GLY A 189 6.94 9.89 -26.85
N GLY A 190 7.95 9.02 -26.85
CA GLY A 190 9.34 9.31 -26.56
C GLY A 190 9.74 9.00 -25.11
N VAL A 191 10.75 9.70 -24.60
CA VAL A 191 11.25 9.49 -23.23
C VAL A 191 10.36 10.19 -22.22
N ARG A 192 9.87 9.43 -21.23
CA ARG A 192 9.05 9.90 -20.11
C ARG A 192 9.71 9.54 -18.79
N THR A 193 9.81 10.51 -17.89
CA THR A 193 10.28 10.29 -16.51
C THR A 193 9.12 9.88 -15.63
N ARG A 194 9.37 8.99 -14.67
CA ARG A 194 8.39 8.63 -13.64
C ARG A 194 8.92 8.94 -12.25
N SER A 195 8.12 9.70 -11.50
CA SER A 195 8.34 9.87 -10.08
C SER A 195 8.09 8.54 -9.36
N THR A 196 8.93 8.23 -8.38
CA THR A 196 8.77 7.05 -7.52
C THR A 196 8.90 7.47 -6.07
N GLY A 197 8.55 6.59 -5.13
CA GLY A 197 8.69 6.91 -3.71
C GLY A 197 7.92 5.96 -2.83
N PHE A 198 7.89 6.30 -1.55
CA PHE A 198 7.07 5.61 -0.55
C PHE A 198 6.54 6.63 0.47
N VAL A 199 5.45 6.24 1.08
CA VAL A 199 4.90 6.88 2.28
C VAL A 199 4.83 5.80 3.33
N GLU A 200 5.28 6.09 4.55
CA GLU A 200 5.09 5.21 5.70
C GLU A 200 3.64 5.27 6.12
N MET A 201 3.01 4.10 6.17
CA MET A 201 1.56 3.99 6.26
C MET A 201 1.10 3.62 7.67
N THR A 202 1.90 3.97 8.68
CA THR A 202 1.59 3.76 10.09
C THR A 202 1.06 5.07 10.72
N PRO A 203 -0.22 5.17 11.11
CA PRO A 203 -0.81 6.42 11.59
C PRO A 203 -0.17 6.97 12.89
N GLU A 204 0.36 6.09 13.75
CA GLU A 204 1.08 6.46 14.98
C GLU A 204 2.60 6.58 14.80
N GLY A 205 3.12 6.20 13.62
CA GLY A 205 4.55 6.22 13.33
C GLY A 205 5.10 7.62 13.15
N GLU A 206 6.43 7.76 13.08
CA GLU A 206 6.99 9.00 12.55
C GLU A 206 6.66 9.10 11.05
N PRO A 207 6.28 10.29 10.53
CA PRO A 207 6.08 10.45 9.11
C PRO A 207 7.39 10.15 8.40
N ARG A 208 7.39 9.11 7.57
CA ARG A 208 8.53 8.74 6.73
C ARG A 208 8.03 8.64 5.31
N SER A 209 8.07 9.76 4.62
CA SER A 209 7.71 9.79 3.22
C SER A 209 8.83 10.38 2.40
N LYS A 210 9.25 9.62 1.39
CA LYS A 210 10.31 10.04 0.49
C LYS A 210 9.88 9.78 -0.93
N GLN A 211 10.15 10.73 -1.81
CA GLN A 211 9.88 10.59 -3.23
C GLN A 211 11.04 11.13 -4.06
N ILE A 212 11.16 10.66 -5.29
CA ILE A 212 12.06 11.19 -6.30
C ILE A 212 11.21 11.66 -7.48
N VAL A 213 11.44 12.89 -7.90
CA VAL A 213 10.68 13.57 -8.96
C VAL A 213 11.63 14.15 -9.99
N PHE A 214 11.16 14.30 -11.23
CA PHE A 214 11.94 14.97 -12.29
C PHE A 214 11.36 16.37 -12.54
N GLU A 215 12.06 17.40 -12.08
CA GLU A 215 11.62 18.80 -12.12
C GLU A 215 12.76 19.68 -12.67
N GLY A 216 12.43 20.64 -13.55
CA GLY A 216 13.44 21.55 -14.11
C GLY A 216 14.57 20.84 -14.89
N GLY A 217 14.32 19.66 -15.43
CA GLY A 217 15.31 18.87 -16.17
C GLY A 217 16.27 18.05 -15.29
N ARG A 218 16.00 17.93 -13.98
CA ARG A 218 16.83 17.18 -13.04
C ARG A 218 15.99 16.30 -12.12
N TRP A 219 16.59 15.20 -11.66
CA TRP A 219 16.01 14.39 -10.60
C TRP A 219 16.25 15.03 -9.24
N LEU A 220 15.23 15.02 -8.39
CA LEU A 220 15.24 15.60 -7.06
C LEU A 220 14.62 14.61 -6.08
N GLN A 221 15.40 14.17 -5.10
CA GLN A 221 14.92 13.38 -3.97
C GLN A 221 14.37 14.33 -2.92
N LYS A 222 13.15 14.07 -2.43
CA LYS A 222 12.45 14.90 -1.46
C LYS A 222 12.02 14.05 -0.28
N ASP A 223 12.38 14.45 0.92
CA ASP A 223 11.83 13.94 2.16
C ASP A 223 10.64 14.81 2.53
N LEU A 224 9.44 14.29 2.32
CA LEU A 224 8.20 15.05 2.51
C LEU A 224 7.91 15.33 3.98
N ALA A 225 8.47 14.52 4.89
CA ALA A 225 8.31 14.69 6.33
C ALA A 225 9.19 15.82 6.87
N SER A 226 10.47 15.84 6.49
CA SER A 226 11.41 16.88 6.93
C SER A 226 11.43 18.12 6.04
N GLY A 227 10.87 18.05 4.84
CA GLY A 227 11.00 19.07 3.79
C GLY A 227 12.40 19.16 3.18
N SER A 228 13.31 18.22 3.49
CA SER A 228 14.66 18.22 2.95
C SER A 228 14.68 17.71 1.50
N GLU A 229 15.60 18.25 0.71
CA GLU A 229 15.74 17.89 -0.69
C GLU A 229 17.20 17.58 -1.04
N MET A 230 17.41 16.60 -1.92
CA MET A 230 18.72 16.21 -2.43
C MET A 230 18.66 16.07 -3.95
N MET A 231 19.33 16.99 -4.65
CA MET A 231 19.44 16.97 -6.09
C MET A 231 20.36 15.84 -6.56
N ILE A 232 19.89 15.08 -7.55
CA ILE A 232 20.69 14.12 -8.29
C ILE A 232 21.52 14.88 -9.32
N ILE A 233 22.79 14.48 -9.47
CA ILE A 233 23.78 15.05 -10.35
C ILE A 233 24.20 14.04 -11.43
N THR A 234 24.60 14.57 -12.57
CA THR A 234 25.08 13.79 -13.71
C THR A 234 26.43 13.13 -13.41
N PRO A 235 26.84 12.10 -14.19
CA PRO A 235 28.17 11.51 -14.08
C PRO A 235 29.30 12.55 -14.17
N ASN A 236 29.19 13.53 -15.07
CA ASN A 236 30.19 14.58 -15.24
C ASN A 236 30.30 15.48 -13.99
N GLU A 237 29.16 15.89 -13.42
CA GLU A 237 29.13 16.69 -12.21
C GLU A 237 29.72 15.93 -11.02
N MET A 238 29.35 14.65 -10.85
CA MET A 238 29.90 13.78 -9.79
C MET A 238 31.43 13.68 -9.85
N LEU A 239 32.00 13.56 -11.05
CA LEU A 239 33.45 13.50 -11.25
C LEU A 239 34.15 14.85 -11.01
N SER A 240 33.40 15.95 -11.04
CA SER A 240 33.92 17.30 -10.78
C SER A 240 33.81 17.73 -9.31
N THR A 241 33.11 16.95 -8.48
CA THR A 241 32.94 17.20 -7.05
C THR A 241 33.88 16.35 -6.21
N ASP A 242 34.34 16.91 -5.09
CA ASP A 242 35.12 16.14 -4.12
C ASP A 242 34.28 15.02 -3.50
N ALA A 243 34.88 13.84 -3.36
CA ALA A 243 34.24 12.67 -2.77
C ALA A 243 33.79 12.99 -1.33
N SER A 244 32.47 12.98 -1.13
CA SER A 244 31.81 13.36 0.12
C SER A 244 30.62 12.44 0.36
N GLU A 245 30.31 12.19 1.63
CA GLU A 245 29.18 11.33 2.00
C GLU A 245 27.87 12.10 1.90
N HIS A 246 26.94 11.57 1.12
CA HIS A 246 25.60 12.12 0.94
C HIS A 246 24.58 11.00 0.93
N ILE A 247 24.06 10.65 2.10
CA ILE A 247 23.07 9.58 2.25
C ILE A 247 21.68 10.19 2.33
N PHE A 248 20.80 9.79 1.42
CA PHE A 248 19.39 10.14 1.45
C PHE A 248 18.55 8.98 1.96
N TYR A 249 18.83 7.76 1.50
CA TYR A 249 18.08 6.57 1.89
C TYR A 249 18.95 5.31 1.89
N ASN A 250 18.91 4.57 3.00
CA ASN A 250 19.54 3.26 3.16
C ASN A 250 18.46 2.18 3.19
N TYR A 251 18.67 1.13 2.41
CA TYR A 251 17.85 -0.09 2.43
C TYR A 251 18.25 -1.06 3.58
N GLU A 252 19.27 -0.72 4.37
CA GLU A 252 19.70 -1.54 5.51
C GLU A 252 18.63 -1.62 6.62
N LYS A 253 18.58 -2.78 7.28
CA LYS A 253 17.53 -3.22 8.23
C LYS A 253 17.44 -2.46 9.56
N ASN A 254 17.98 -1.24 9.64
CA ASN A 254 17.99 -0.42 10.86
C ASN A 254 16.87 0.63 10.88
N GLN A 255 15.75 0.37 10.20
CA GLN A 255 14.49 0.90 10.68
C GLN A 255 13.95 -0.16 11.63
N THR A 256 14.16 0.05 12.94
CA THR A 256 13.46 -0.70 13.98
C THR A 256 12.01 -0.81 13.53
N PRO A 257 11.45 -2.02 13.32
CA PRO A 257 10.03 -2.12 13.05
C PRO A 257 9.33 -1.31 14.14
N PRO A 258 8.37 -0.42 13.78
CA PRO A 258 7.66 0.38 14.77
C PRO A 258 7.32 -0.51 15.96
N SER A 259 7.63 -0.04 17.17
CA SER A 259 7.38 -0.76 18.42
C SER A 259 5.99 -1.39 18.37
N GLU A 260 5.92 -2.73 18.29
CA GLU A 260 4.70 -3.50 18.03
C GLU A 260 3.81 -2.86 16.96
N MET A 261 4.01 -3.21 15.69
CA MET A 261 3.08 -2.76 14.65
C MET A 261 1.65 -3.11 15.05
N LYS A 262 0.85 -2.09 15.36
CA LYS A 262 -0.51 -2.28 15.88
C LYS A 262 -1.44 -2.56 14.71
N TRP A 263 -2.29 -3.56 14.91
CA TRP A 263 -3.42 -3.83 14.05
C TRP A 263 -4.58 -2.91 14.45
N TYR A 264 -5.25 -2.34 13.45
CA TYR A 264 -6.40 -1.48 13.62
C TYR A 264 -7.63 -2.15 13.03
N MET A 265 -8.57 -2.48 13.90
CA MET A 265 -9.73 -3.26 13.53
C MET A 265 -10.86 -2.34 13.07
N ASN A 266 -10.98 -2.11 11.76
CA ASN A 266 -12.00 -1.21 11.21
C ASN A 266 -13.38 -1.86 11.15
N SER A 267 -13.49 -3.18 10.99
CA SER A 267 -14.76 -3.92 11.11
C SER A 267 -14.59 -5.28 11.78
N PHE A 268 -15.43 -5.61 12.77
CA PHE A 268 -15.51 -6.96 13.36
C PHE A 268 -16.98 -7.31 13.67
N ILE A 269 -17.73 -7.63 12.61
CA ILE A 269 -19.19 -7.70 12.62
C ILE A 269 -19.69 -9.13 12.46
N LEU A 270 -20.04 -9.77 13.58
CA LEU A 270 -20.90 -10.95 13.63
C LEU A 270 -22.37 -10.59 13.38
N CYS A 271 -23.00 -11.26 12.41
CA CYS A 271 -24.38 -11.06 11.98
C CYS A 271 -24.95 -12.33 11.31
N GLN A 272 -26.26 -12.34 11.04
CA GLN A 272 -26.93 -13.48 10.40
C GLN A 272 -26.65 -13.56 8.90
N ASP A 273 -26.55 -12.41 8.24
CA ASP A 273 -26.30 -12.30 6.80
C ASP A 273 -25.55 -11.00 6.44
N VAL A 274 -24.74 -11.07 5.38
CA VAL A 274 -24.00 -9.93 4.83
C VAL A 274 -24.21 -9.87 3.32
N LYS A 275 -24.77 -8.77 2.83
CA LYS A 275 -24.98 -8.54 1.39
C LYS A 275 -24.07 -7.43 0.90
N THR A 276 -23.31 -7.71 -0.15
CA THR A 276 -22.44 -6.75 -0.81
C THR A 276 -22.94 -6.46 -2.21
N THR A 277 -22.93 -5.19 -2.60
CA THR A 277 -23.09 -4.72 -3.98
C THR A 277 -21.89 -3.82 -4.32
N PRO A 278 -21.65 -3.46 -5.59
CA PRO A 278 -20.51 -2.60 -5.94
C PRO A 278 -20.43 -1.27 -5.19
N ASN A 279 -21.53 -0.77 -4.61
CA ASN A 279 -21.59 0.51 -3.91
C ASN A 279 -22.18 0.42 -2.49
N SER A 280 -22.47 -0.78 -1.97
CA SER A 280 -23.08 -0.89 -0.64
C SER A 280 -22.76 -2.19 0.06
N ILE A 281 -22.77 -2.13 1.38
CA ILE A 281 -22.74 -3.30 2.26
C ILE A 281 -23.90 -3.24 3.27
N GLU A 282 -24.55 -4.38 3.48
CA GLU A 282 -25.68 -4.55 4.39
C GLU A 282 -25.37 -5.67 5.39
N PHE A 283 -25.44 -5.35 6.68
CA PHE A 283 -25.34 -6.31 7.77
C PHE A 283 -26.74 -6.55 8.34
N ILE A 284 -27.21 -7.80 8.27
CA ILE A 284 -28.56 -8.19 8.68
C ILE A 284 -28.48 -9.05 9.95
N GLY A 285 -29.26 -8.69 10.97
CA GLY A 285 -29.39 -9.44 12.21
C GLY A 285 -28.07 -9.49 13.00
N GLY A 286 -27.58 -8.33 13.47
CA GLY A 286 -26.37 -8.27 14.28
C GLY A 286 -26.49 -9.11 15.56
N LEU A 287 -25.51 -10.00 15.79
CA LEU A 287 -25.56 -10.97 16.89
C LEU A 287 -24.80 -10.46 18.13
N THR A 288 -25.50 -10.12 19.20
CA THR A 288 -24.90 -9.68 20.48
C THR A 288 -25.41 -10.48 21.67
N SER A 289 -26.69 -10.88 21.63
CA SER A 289 -27.29 -11.81 22.58
C SER A 289 -28.09 -12.87 21.82
N LEU A 290 -28.15 -14.07 22.41
CA LEU A 290 -28.83 -15.24 21.88
C LEU A 290 -29.67 -15.89 22.98
N MET A 291 -30.86 -16.39 22.62
CA MET A 291 -31.67 -17.25 23.48
C MET A 291 -31.77 -18.64 22.86
N ALA A 292 -31.52 -19.69 23.64
CA ALA A 292 -31.63 -21.07 23.19
C ALA A 292 -32.30 -21.96 24.25
N GLY A 293 -33.25 -22.79 23.81
CA GLY A 293 -34.01 -23.67 24.73
C GLY A 293 -33.33 -24.99 25.07
N ASN A 294 -32.33 -25.41 24.30
CA ASN A 294 -31.60 -26.66 24.52
C ASN A 294 -30.11 -26.48 24.21
N PHE A 295 -29.26 -27.14 24.99
CA PHE A 295 -27.81 -27.17 24.83
C PHE A 295 -27.29 -28.62 24.82
N PRO A 296 -26.22 -28.94 24.06
CA PRO A 296 -25.44 -28.04 23.21
C PRO A 296 -26.20 -27.63 21.93
N LYS A 297 -25.85 -26.48 21.38
CA LYS A 297 -26.46 -25.89 20.18
C LYS A 297 -25.39 -25.38 19.21
N GLU A 298 -25.59 -25.66 17.93
CA GLU A 298 -24.80 -25.04 16.85
C GLU A 298 -25.58 -23.86 16.25
N ILE A 299 -24.90 -22.73 16.07
CA ILE A 299 -25.44 -21.52 15.47
C ILE A 299 -24.52 -21.10 14.32
N GLU A 300 -25.10 -21.00 13.12
CA GLU A 300 -24.36 -20.46 11.98
C GLU A 300 -24.51 -18.95 11.89
N ALA A 301 -23.40 -18.26 11.66
CA ALA A 301 -23.34 -16.82 11.52
C ALA A 301 -22.28 -16.40 10.50
N TRP A 302 -22.39 -15.17 10.00
CA TRP A 302 -21.33 -14.53 9.24
C TRP A 302 -20.55 -13.59 10.15
N LEU A 303 -19.22 -13.68 10.09
CA LEU A 303 -18.32 -12.66 10.59
C LEU A 303 -17.75 -11.89 9.40
N TYR A 304 -18.01 -10.59 9.34
CA TYR A 304 -17.31 -9.70 8.43
C TYR A 304 -16.19 -8.98 9.16
N MET A 305 -15.00 -8.98 8.56
CA MET A 305 -13.80 -8.42 9.15
C MET A 305 -13.08 -7.52 8.13
N SER A 306 -12.58 -6.38 8.60
CA SER A 306 -11.71 -5.49 7.81
C SER A 306 -10.63 -4.88 8.69
N VAL A 307 -9.38 -5.31 8.52
CA VAL A 307 -8.25 -4.95 9.37
C VAL A 307 -7.18 -4.18 8.58
N PHE A 308 -6.57 -3.21 9.26
CA PHE A 308 -5.46 -2.43 8.77
C PHE A 308 -4.21 -2.73 9.60
N GLY A 309 -3.09 -3.02 8.95
CA GLY A 309 -1.86 -3.44 9.63
C GLY A 309 -0.67 -3.70 8.69
N PRO A 310 0.37 -4.40 9.17
CA PRO A 310 1.64 -4.60 8.45
C PRO A 310 1.50 -5.31 7.11
N SER A 311 2.35 -4.95 6.15
CA SER A 311 2.38 -5.55 4.82
C SER A 311 3.32 -6.76 4.75
N THR A 312 2.88 -7.90 5.28
CA THR A 312 3.62 -9.16 5.23
C THR A 312 2.64 -10.33 5.36
N ASP A 313 3.17 -11.54 5.28
CA ASP A 313 2.48 -12.77 5.62
C ASP A 313 2.18 -12.85 7.12
N HIS A 314 0.96 -13.26 7.45
CA HIS A 314 0.47 -13.38 8.82
C HIS A 314 -0.37 -14.63 9.02
N ASP A 315 -0.32 -15.17 10.23
CA ASP A 315 -1.19 -16.25 10.66
C ASP A 315 -2.37 -15.68 11.45
N MET A 316 -3.59 -16.04 11.05
CA MET A 316 -4.81 -15.62 11.73
C MET A 316 -5.63 -16.82 12.21
N LYS A 317 -6.17 -16.70 13.43
CA LYS A 317 -7.15 -17.62 14.00
C LYS A 317 -8.38 -16.86 14.48
N ILE A 318 -9.56 -17.42 14.18
CA ILE A 318 -10.82 -17.01 14.80
C ILE A 318 -11.20 -18.09 15.80
N ILE A 319 -11.32 -17.72 17.07
CA ILE A 319 -11.64 -18.64 18.15
C ILE A 319 -12.94 -18.24 18.85
N LEU A 320 -13.59 -19.23 19.44
CA LEU A 320 -14.68 -19.05 20.40
C LEU A 320 -14.22 -19.55 21.76
N ARG A 321 -14.17 -18.65 22.74
CA ARG A 321 -13.79 -18.96 24.11
C ARG A 321 -15.00 -18.85 25.03
N TYR A 322 -15.15 -19.87 25.88
CA TYR A 322 -16.01 -19.82 27.06
C TYR A 322 -15.08 -19.83 28.29
N PRO A 323 -15.28 -19.00 29.32
CA PRO A 323 -14.29 -18.79 30.38
C PRO A 323 -13.76 -20.05 31.08
N THR A 324 -14.54 -21.13 31.13
CA THR A 324 -14.18 -22.38 31.81
C THR A 324 -13.61 -23.47 30.89
N ASP A 325 -13.63 -23.25 29.57
CA ASP A 325 -13.30 -24.26 28.57
C ASP A 325 -12.02 -23.88 27.80
N GLU A 326 -11.39 -24.88 27.19
CA GLU A 326 -10.33 -24.62 26.20
C GLU A 326 -10.92 -23.86 24.99
N PRO A 327 -10.22 -22.82 24.48
CA PRO A 327 -10.67 -22.08 23.31
C PRO A 327 -10.85 -22.98 22.09
N LYS A 328 -12.00 -22.86 21.41
CA LYS A 328 -12.27 -23.61 20.19
C LYS A 328 -11.89 -22.80 18.96
N VAL A 329 -11.01 -23.35 18.13
CA VAL A 329 -10.68 -22.77 16.82
C VAL A 329 -11.86 -22.97 15.86
N LEU A 330 -12.41 -21.87 15.36
CA LEU A 330 -13.50 -21.86 14.39
C LEU A 330 -12.97 -21.75 12.95
N TYR A 331 -11.85 -21.05 12.77
CA TYR A 331 -11.23 -20.80 11.48
C TYR A 331 -9.75 -20.49 11.67
N GLU A 332 -8.92 -20.87 10.70
CA GLU A 332 -7.48 -20.58 10.66
C GLU A 332 -7.08 -20.36 9.20
N GLU A 333 -6.30 -19.31 8.95
CA GLU A 333 -5.70 -19.07 7.64
C GLU A 333 -4.33 -18.41 7.77
N HIS A 334 -3.53 -18.63 6.73
CA HIS A 334 -2.35 -17.84 6.45
C HIS A 334 -2.73 -16.85 5.34
N PHE A 335 -2.54 -15.56 5.57
CA PHE A 335 -2.89 -14.53 4.60
C PHE A 335 -1.74 -13.56 4.38
N GLU A 336 -1.57 -13.15 3.13
CA GLU A 336 -0.69 -12.05 2.77
C GLU A 336 -1.51 -10.76 2.89
N ASN A 337 -1.11 -9.86 3.80
CA ASN A 337 -1.66 -8.51 3.78
C ASN A 337 -0.91 -7.74 2.69
N GLU A 338 -1.47 -7.77 1.48
CA GLU A 338 -0.95 -7.00 0.35
C GLU A 338 -0.78 -5.55 0.82
N GLY A 339 0.46 -5.07 0.81
CA GLY A 339 0.77 -3.78 1.38
C GLY A 339 -0.12 -2.67 0.86
N PHE A 340 -0.36 -1.71 1.75
CA PHE A 340 -1.03 -0.43 1.57
C PHE A 340 -1.23 0.02 0.10
N PRO A 341 -2.42 0.53 -0.31
CA PRO A 341 -3.51 1.09 0.51
C PRO A 341 -4.61 0.11 0.94
N PHE A 342 -4.40 -1.19 0.75
CA PHE A 342 -5.47 -2.15 0.91
C PHE A 342 -5.64 -2.58 2.37
N GLU A 343 -6.85 -2.43 2.89
CA GLU A 343 -7.28 -3.11 4.10
C GLU A 343 -7.49 -4.58 3.75
N TYR A 344 -7.02 -5.50 4.60
CA TYR A 344 -7.45 -6.88 4.49
C TYR A 344 -8.92 -6.97 4.90
N GLU A 345 -9.79 -7.35 3.97
CA GLU A 345 -11.23 -7.46 4.17
C GLU A 345 -11.69 -8.86 3.79
N ASN A 346 -12.50 -9.51 4.64
CA ASN A 346 -13.02 -10.84 4.35
C ASN A 346 -14.32 -11.13 5.13
N LYS A 347 -15.03 -12.19 4.74
CA LYS A 347 -16.17 -12.72 5.47
C LYS A 347 -16.03 -14.22 5.73
N TYR A 348 -16.37 -14.63 6.93
CA TYR A 348 -16.25 -16.01 7.38
C TYR A 348 -17.61 -16.54 7.78
N ARG A 349 -17.95 -17.74 7.28
CA ARG A 349 -19.11 -18.48 7.76
C ARG A 349 -18.67 -19.29 8.97
N LEU A 350 -19.12 -18.89 10.16
CA LEU A 350 -18.73 -19.51 11.42
C LEU A 350 -19.83 -20.42 11.96
N LYS A 351 -19.40 -21.55 12.54
CA LYS A 351 -20.27 -22.48 13.29
C LYS A 351 -19.99 -22.38 14.77
N LEU A 352 -20.78 -21.57 15.47
CA LEU A 352 -20.62 -21.33 16.89
C LEU A 352 -21.20 -22.51 17.67
N GLN A 353 -20.33 -23.26 18.35
CA GLN A 353 -20.73 -24.38 19.20
C GLN A 353 -20.95 -23.90 20.63
N ILE A 354 -22.21 -23.72 21.01
CA ILE A 354 -22.63 -23.26 22.32
C ILE A 354 -22.97 -24.46 23.19
N THR A 355 -22.20 -24.68 24.25
CA THR A 355 -22.29 -25.84 25.14
C THR A 355 -23.25 -25.62 26.30
N GLU A 356 -23.40 -24.39 26.76
CA GLU A 356 -24.25 -24.00 27.88
C GLU A 356 -24.59 -22.49 27.82
N PRO A 357 -25.51 -21.97 28.64
CA PRO A 357 -25.73 -20.53 28.76
C PRO A 357 -24.54 -19.80 29.39
N GLY A 358 -24.27 -18.57 28.94
CA GLY A 358 -23.24 -17.71 29.52
C GLY A 358 -22.57 -16.79 28.51
N ASP A 359 -21.42 -16.26 28.89
CA ASP A 359 -20.65 -15.29 28.13
C ASP A 359 -19.60 -15.97 27.25
N TYR A 360 -19.78 -15.86 25.93
CA TYR A 360 -18.84 -16.38 24.95
C TYR A 360 -18.07 -15.23 24.29
N TYR A 361 -16.77 -15.39 24.14
CA TYR A 361 -15.89 -14.40 23.50
C TYR A 361 -15.47 -14.93 22.13
N LEU A 362 -15.90 -14.25 21.07
CA LEU A 362 -15.40 -14.45 19.72
C LEU A 362 -14.16 -13.60 19.52
N GLU A 363 -13.00 -14.21 19.33
CA GLU A 363 -11.72 -13.52 19.28
C GLU A 363 -11.02 -13.76 17.94
N CYS A 364 -10.41 -12.71 17.41
CA CYS A 364 -9.47 -12.78 16.29
C CYS A 364 -8.05 -12.63 16.84
N ILE A 365 -7.22 -13.62 16.56
CA ILE A 365 -5.80 -13.66 16.94
C ILE A 365 -5.00 -13.52 15.66
N ILE A 366 -4.08 -12.55 15.61
CA ILE A 366 -3.11 -12.38 14.53
C ILE A 366 -1.72 -12.34 15.16
N ASP A 367 -0.83 -13.22 14.69
CA ASP A 367 0.52 -13.43 15.23
C ASP A 367 0.52 -13.60 16.76
N ASP A 368 -0.27 -14.56 17.24
CA ASP A 368 -0.40 -14.94 18.66
C ASP A 368 -0.95 -13.87 19.62
N ALA A 369 -1.45 -12.74 19.10
CA ALA A 369 -2.08 -11.69 19.90
C ALA A 369 -3.55 -11.44 19.51
N VAL A 370 -4.42 -11.30 20.52
CA VAL A 370 -5.83 -10.97 20.32
C VAL A 370 -5.94 -9.54 19.78
N ARG A 371 -6.45 -9.41 18.56
CA ARG A 371 -6.62 -8.12 17.85
C ARG A 371 -8.05 -7.60 17.90
N ALA A 372 -9.01 -8.51 17.98
CA ALA A 372 -10.41 -8.19 18.20
C ALA A 372 -11.03 -9.21 19.15
N SER A 373 -11.96 -8.76 19.98
CA SER A 373 -12.81 -9.65 20.80
C SER A 373 -14.21 -9.08 20.82
N ARG A 374 -15.19 -9.97 20.76
CA ARG A 374 -16.60 -9.65 20.82
C ARG A 374 -17.33 -10.60 21.75
N LEU A 375 -17.99 -10.02 22.74
CA LEU A 375 -18.89 -10.74 23.62
C LEU A 375 -20.18 -11.14 22.89
N ILE A 376 -20.59 -12.38 23.13
CA ILE A 376 -21.87 -12.96 22.75
C ILE A 376 -22.45 -13.53 24.05
N ASN A 377 -23.51 -12.89 24.55
CA ASN A 377 -24.19 -13.41 25.72
C ASN A 377 -25.27 -14.42 25.30
N VAL A 378 -25.30 -15.58 25.94
CA VAL A 378 -26.25 -16.66 25.68
C VAL A 378 -27.12 -16.89 26.90
N HIS A 379 -28.44 -16.73 26.73
CA HIS A 379 -29.43 -16.98 27.75
C HIS A 379 -30.22 -18.28 27.48
N PRO A 380 -30.65 -18.98 28.55
CA PRO A 380 -31.57 -20.09 28.40
C PRO A 380 -32.96 -19.55 28.04
N TYR A 381 -33.58 -20.11 27.01
CA TYR A 381 -35.00 -19.91 26.75
C TYR A 381 -35.79 -20.78 27.74
N GLN A 382 -36.73 -20.16 28.46
CA GLN A 382 -37.54 -20.84 29.46
C GLN A 382 -38.90 -21.20 28.85
N ASP A 383 -39.11 -22.50 28.59
CA ASP A 383 -40.34 -23.03 27.98
C ASP A 383 -41.60 -22.80 28.85
N ASP A 384 -41.42 -22.61 30.16
CA ASP A 384 -42.47 -22.30 31.13
C ASP A 384 -42.86 -20.81 31.15
N LEU A 385 -42.08 -19.95 30.49
CA LEU A 385 -42.40 -18.53 30.30
C LEU A 385 -43.06 -18.29 28.94
N SER A 386 -43.93 -17.27 28.89
CA SER A 386 -44.44 -16.78 27.60
C SER A 386 -43.31 -16.18 26.76
N GLU A 387 -43.47 -16.15 25.44
CA GLU A 387 -42.51 -15.52 24.53
C GLU A 387 -42.21 -14.06 24.94
N THR A 388 -43.26 -13.30 25.29
CA THR A 388 -43.13 -11.91 25.78
C THR A 388 -42.29 -11.83 27.06
N ALA A 389 -42.47 -12.77 28.00
CA ALA A 389 -41.70 -12.81 29.24
C ALA A 389 -40.23 -13.16 28.98
N ASN A 390 -39.94 -14.12 28.08
CA ASN A 390 -38.58 -14.42 27.64
C ASN A 390 -37.92 -13.19 26.97
N MET A 391 -38.64 -12.50 26.08
CA MET A 391 -38.14 -11.28 25.44
C MET A 391 -37.84 -10.17 26.45
N GLN A 392 -38.69 -10.00 27.46
CA GLN A 392 -38.48 -9.01 28.52
C GLN A 392 -37.27 -9.37 29.39
N ALA A 393 -37.12 -10.63 29.79
CA ALA A 393 -35.97 -11.11 30.55
C ALA A 393 -34.65 -10.88 29.80
N ASN A 394 -34.64 -11.16 28.49
CA ASN A 394 -33.47 -10.86 27.64
C ASN A 394 -33.18 -9.36 27.55
N ALA A 395 -34.22 -8.52 27.39
CA ALA A 395 -34.03 -7.07 27.37
C ALA A 395 -33.48 -6.52 28.69
N GLU A 396 -33.95 -7.06 29.83
CA GLU A 396 -33.45 -6.73 31.17
C GLU A 396 -31.99 -7.18 31.35
N ALA A 397 -31.64 -8.37 30.86
CA ALA A 397 -30.28 -8.88 30.93
C ALA A 397 -29.28 -8.09 30.07
N ILE A 398 -29.75 -7.52 28.94
CA ILE A 398 -28.93 -6.68 28.07
C ILE A 398 -28.73 -5.28 28.68
N ASN A 399 -29.76 -4.70 29.29
CA ASN A 399 -29.72 -3.33 29.79
C ASN A 399 -28.76 -3.18 30.97
N GLY A 400 -27.79 -2.26 30.88
CA GLY A 400 -26.82 -2.03 31.95
C GLY A 400 -25.76 -3.13 32.11
N TYR A 401 -25.74 -4.13 31.22
CA TYR A 401 -24.76 -5.22 31.28
C TYR A 401 -23.32 -4.71 31.19
N THR A 402 -22.45 -5.25 32.05
CA THR A 402 -21.02 -4.94 32.11
C THR A 402 -20.19 -6.18 31.77
N ASP A 403 -19.20 -6.03 30.89
CA ASP A 403 -18.20 -7.04 30.56
C ASP A 403 -16.92 -6.78 31.39
N SER A 404 -16.51 -7.76 32.21
CA SER A 404 -15.32 -7.65 33.06
C SER A 404 -14.00 -7.74 32.30
N GLU A 405 -14.00 -8.32 31.10
CA GLU A 405 -12.81 -8.41 30.23
C GLU A 405 -12.67 -7.18 29.32
N LEU A 406 -13.74 -6.39 29.16
CA LEU A 406 -13.73 -5.15 28.39
C LEU A 406 -13.14 -3.98 29.19
N ILE A 407 -11.82 -3.83 29.11
CA ILE A 407 -11.07 -2.76 29.81
C ILE A 407 -11.36 -1.37 29.21
N SER A 408 -11.59 -1.29 27.89
CA SER A 408 -11.83 -0.04 27.17
C SER A 408 -12.91 -0.23 26.10
N PRO A 409 -13.65 0.82 25.72
CA PRO A 409 -14.54 0.76 24.56
C PRO A 409 -13.76 0.42 23.29
N ARG A 410 -14.43 -0.25 22.35
CA ARG A 410 -13.84 -0.71 21.09
C ARG A 410 -14.74 -0.36 19.91
N LEU A 411 -14.10 -0.14 18.76
CA LEU A 411 -14.80 -0.03 17.49
C LEU A 411 -15.16 -1.42 16.97
N THR A 412 -16.42 -1.58 16.57
CA THR A 412 -16.92 -2.76 15.85
C THR A 412 -17.13 -2.49 14.36
N LEU A 413 -17.27 -1.21 14.01
CA LEU A 413 -17.32 -0.68 12.66
C LEU A 413 -16.76 0.74 12.70
N PHE A 414 -15.93 1.07 11.72
CA PHE A 414 -15.49 2.40 11.37
C PHE A 414 -15.46 2.49 9.85
N THR A 415 -16.11 3.49 9.27
CA THR A 415 -16.12 3.68 7.82
C THR A 415 -16.38 5.14 7.44
N LEU A 416 -16.00 5.49 6.21
CA LEU A 416 -16.34 6.73 5.54
C LEU A 416 -17.27 6.44 4.37
N SER A 417 -18.32 7.25 4.23
CA SER A 417 -19.27 7.15 3.12
C SER A 417 -19.67 8.50 2.54
N THR A 418 -20.03 8.54 1.27
CA THR A 418 -20.62 9.73 0.62
C THR A 418 -22.09 9.89 0.99
N ASP A 419 -22.79 8.78 1.24
CA ASP A 419 -24.19 8.75 1.61
C ASP A 419 -24.37 8.52 3.11
N GLU A 420 -25.48 9.00 3.66
CA GLU A 420 -25.84 8.78 5.06
C GLU A 420 -26.18 7.28 5.29
N PRO A 421 -25.49 6.58 6.20
CA PRO A 421 -25.79 5.20 6.53
C PRO A 421 -27.21 5.02 7.06
N GLN A 422 -27.85 3.93 6.67
CA GLN A 422 -29.22 3.61 7.08
C GLN A 422 -29.20 2.56 8.19
N ARG A 423 -29.95 2.82 9.26
CA ARG A 423 -30.07 1.93 10.41
C ARG A 423 -31.51 1.62 10.75
N SER A 424 -31.78 0.34 11.04
CA SER A 424 -33.01 -0.11 11.70
C SER A 424 -32.66 -1.19 12.75
N ASN A 425 -33.64 -1.71 13.48
CA ASN A 425 -33.41 -2.65 14.58
C ASN A 425 -32.50 -3.85 14.22
N ASN A 426 -32.60 -4.36 12.98
CA ASN A 426 -31.88 -5.55 12.53
C ASN A 426 -31.06 -5.32 11.24
N LEU A 427 -30.84 -4.06 10.84
CA LEU A 427 -30.14 -3.74 9.59
C LEU A 427 -29.22 -2.56 9.79
N GLU A 428 -27.96 -2.74 9.39
CA GLU A 428 -26.98 -1.66 9.19
C GLU A 428 -26.62 -1.65 7.71
N LYS A 429 -26.94 -0.57 6.99
CA LYS A 429 -26.64 -0.42 5.55
C LYS A 429 -25.75 0.78 5.32
N ILE A 430 -24.64 0.55 4.65
CA ILE A 430 -23.65 1.57 4.30
C ILE A 430 -23.61 1.63 2.77
N THR A 431 -23.75 2.83 2.21
CA THR A 431 -23.74 3.07 0.76
C THR A 431 -22.71 4.14 0.45
N GLY A 432 -22.02 4.03 -0.68
CA GLY A 432 -21.03 5.03 -1.08
C GLY A 432 -19.79 5.02 -0.20
N GLN A 433 -19.38 3.85 0.34
CA GLN A 433 -18.07 3.73 0.96
C GLN A 433 -17.00 4.13 -0.07
N PHE A 434 -15.96 4.84 0.34
CA PHE A 434 -14.93 5.30 -0.58
C PHE A 434 -13.54 5.22 0.04
N CYS A 435 -12.55 5.04 -0.82
CA CYS A 435 -11.13 5.10 -0.45
C CYS A 435 -10.36 6.11 -1.29
N SER A 436 -10.87 6.54 -2.45
CA SER A 436 -10.16 7.46 -3.35
C SER A 436 -11.04 8.58 -3.86
N VAL A 437 -10.45 9.75 -4.02
CA VAL A 437 -11.08 10.93 -4.62
C VAL A 437 -10.14 11.53 -5.65
N TYR A 438 -10.63 11.71 -6.86
CA TYR A 438 -9.90 12.29 -7.98
C TYR A 438 -10.35 13.72 -8.20
N CYS A 439 -9.42 14.66 -8.29
CA CYS A 439 -9.74 16.07 -8.48
C CYS A 439 -8.90 16.70 -9.58
N LYS A 440 -9.49 17.65 -10.31
CA LYS A 440 -8.78 18.43 -11.33
C LYS A 440 -7.78 19.42 -10.72
N ASN A 441 -8.16 20.06 -9.62
CA ASN A 441 -7.40 21.14 -9.00
C ASN A 441 -7.46 21.03 -7.48
N TYR A 442 -6.34 21.31 -6.82
CA TYR A 442 -6.27 21.39 -5.36
C TYR A 442 -6.23 22.86 -4.91
N PRO A 443 -6.73 23.20 -3.69
CA PRO A 443 -7.26 22.29 -2.67
C PRO A 443 -8.66 21.76 -3.00
N LEU A 444 -8.92 20.50 -2.62
CA LEU A 444 -10.24 19.86 -2.70
C LEU A 444 -10.90 19.90 -1.32
N GLU A 445 -12.17 20.28 -1.27
CA GLU A 445 -13.02 20.14 -0.10
C GLU A 445 -14.32 19.41 -0.49
N PHE A 446 -14.67 18.34 0.23
CA PHE A 446 -15.97 17.70 0.04
C PHE A 446 -16.53 17.11 1.34
N ASN A 447 -17.85 16.91 1.37
CA ASN A 447 -18.55 16.39 2.53
C ASN A 447 -18.66 14.87 2.48
N ALA A 448 -18.43 14.23 3.62
CA ALA A 448 -18.61 12.80 3.82
C ALA A 448 -19.31 12.54 5.17
N PHE A 449 -19.67 11.28 5.40
CA PHE A 449 -20.16 10.79 6.68
C PHE A 449 -19.14 9.81 7.27
N ALA A 450 -18.71 10.08 8.50
CA ALA A 450 -17.98 9.13 9.33
C ALA A 450 -18.99 8.36 10.16
N TYR A 451 -19.00 7.03 10.01
CA TYR A 451 -19.92 6.14 10.71
C TYR A 451 -19.18 5.12 11.56
N LEU A 452 -19.57 5.05 12.82
CA LEU A 452 -18.95 4.18 13.81
C LEU A 452 -20.00 3.40 14.59
N LEU A 453 -19.67 2.15 14.91
CA LEU A 453 -20.40 1.34 15.89
C LEU A 453 -19.48 1.02 17.05
N ILE A 454 -19.81 1.55 18.22
CA ILE A 454 -18.99 1.45 19.43
C ILE A 454 -19.61 0.43 20.38
N GLN A 455 -18.76 -0.40 20.98
CA GLN A 455 -19.12 -1.31 22.06
C GLN A 455 -18.30 -0.96 23.30
N GLY A 456 -18.96 -0.75 24.44
CA GLY A 456 -18.31 -0.28 25.66
C GLY A 456 -19.14 -0.57 26.89
N ASN A 457 -18.47 -0.73 28.04
CA ASN A 457 -19.14 -0.80 29.34
C ASN A 457 -19.99 0.47 29.57
N PRO A 458 -21.04 0.39 30.42
CA PRO A 458 -21.85 1.56 30.77
C PRO A 458 -20.99 2.76 31.18
N GLY A 459 -21.12 3.88 30.46
CA GLY A 459 -20.24 5.03 30.64
C GLY A 459 -20.27 6.01 29.48
N VAL A 460 -19.69 7.20 29.72
CA VAL A 460 -19.53 8.26 28.73
C VAL A 460 -18.08 8.31 28.28
N TYR A 461 -17.88 8.23 26.97
CA TYR A 461 -16.57 8.20 26.34
C TYR A 461 -16.37 9.42 25.44
N ASP A 462 -15.16 9.97 25.42
CA ASP A 462 -14.80 11.09 24.57
C ASP A 462 -14.30 10.56 23.22
N PHE A 463 -15.04 10.87 22.15
CA PHE A 463 -14.72 10.46 20.79
C PHE A 463 -14.10 11.61 20.00
N ARG A 464 -13.02 11.32 19.27
CA ARG A 464 -12.37 12.29 18.37
C ARG A 464 -12.01 11.62 17.06
N PHE A 465 -12.09 12.36 15.97
CA PHE A 465 -11.64 11.96 14.66
C PHE A 465 -10.72 13.03 14.08
N GLU A 466 -9.67 12.59 13.41
CA GLU A 466 -8.65 13.47 12.83
C GLU A 466 -8.37 13.04 11.39
N LEU A 467 -8.18 14.02 10.51
CA LEU A 467 -7.60 13.80 9.19
C LEU A 467 -6.20 14.39 9.19
N PHE A 468 -5.19 13.62 8.79
CA PHE A 468 -3.84 14.13 8.58
C PHE A 468 -3.20 13.59 7.32
N ASP A 469 -2.32 14.39 6.72
CA ASP A 469 -1.49 13.99 5.58
C ASP A 469 -0.49 12.91 6.05
N ALA A 470 -0.52 11.75 5.41
CA ALA A 470 0.35 10.63 5.77
C ALA A 470 1.85 10.93 5.53
N SER A 471 2.16 11.87 4.64
CA SER A 471 3.54 12.18 4.28
C SER A 471 4.30 12.97 5.34
N ASN A 472 3.61 13.82 6.10
CA ASN A 472 4.21 14.76 7.05
C ASN A 472 3.45 14.89 8.38
N HIS A 473 2.34 14.16 8.55
CA HIS A 473 1.43 14.21 9.68
C HIS A 473 0.83 15.60 9.95
N GLU A 474 0.74 16.45 8.92
CA GLU A 474 0.03 17.72 9.01
C GLU A 474 -1.46 17.46 9.22
N LYS A 475 -1.99 17.93 10.36
CA LYS A 475 -3.40 17.78 10.71
C LYS A 475 -4.26 18.75 9.90
N MET A 476 -5.19 18.17 9.15
CA MET A 476 -6.10 18.84 8.21
C MET A 476 -7.49 19.06 8.79
N TYR A 477 -7.89 18.19 9.72
CA TYR A 477 -9.21 18.22 10.34
C TYR A 477 -9.19 17.62 11.73
N GLU A 478 -10.03 18.15 12.62
CA GLU A 478 -10.31 17.58 13.93
C GLU A 478 -11.80 17.80 14.24
N GLY A 479 -12.46 16.73 14.66
CA GLY A 479 -13.81 16.78 15.20
C GLY A 479 -13.99 15.77 16.31
N GLY A 480 -15.10 15.87 17.03
CA GLY A 480 -15.34 14.98 18.16
C GLY A 480 -16.75 15.09 18.71
N SER A 481 -17.09 14.15 19.59
CA SER A 481 -18.38 14.06 20.27
C SER A 481 -18.24 13.24 21.55
N ARG A 482 -19.30 13.20 22.35
CA ARG A 482 -19.42 12.28 23.49
C ARG A 482 -20.37 11.15 23.18
N VAL A 483 -19.99 9.95 23.56
CA VAL A 483 -20.77 8.74 23.33
C VAL A 483 -21.14 8.13 24.68
N ASP A 484 -22.43 8.06 24.94
CA ASP A 484 -22.99 7.38 26.11
C ASP A 484 -23.37 5.94 25.73
N CYS A 485 -22.60 4.98 26.26
CA CYS A 485 -22.87 3.55 26.17
C CYS A 485 -23.65 3.12 27.40
N THR A 486 -24.73 2.38 27.18
CA THR A 486 -25.62 1.92 28.26
C THR A 486 -25.41 0.45 28.62
N SER A 487 -24.64 -0.30 27.83
CA SER A 487 -24.41 -1.73 27.99
C SER A 487 -23.24 -2.19 27.12
N ALA A 488 -22.42 -3.12 27.62
CA ALA A 488 -21.37 -3.76 26.85
C ALA A 488 -21.89 -4.67 25.73
N LEU A 489 -23.19 -5.01 25.71
CA LEU A 489 -23.80 -5.82 24.65
C LEU A 489 -24.46 -4.97 23.56
N LEU A 490 -24.72 -3.69 23.82
CA LEU A 490 -25.39 -2.80 22.86
C LEU A 490 -24.38 -1.98 22.08
N LYS A 491 -24.51 -2.02 20.75
CA LYS A 491 -23.73 -1.16 19.87
C LYS A 491 -24.32 0.24 19.86
N LYS A 492 -23.51 1.23 20.18
CA LYS A 492 -23.86 2.64 20.09
C LYS A 492 -23.39 3.20 18.75
N PRO A 493 -24.31 3.60 17.85
CA PRO A 493 -23.90 4.26 16.62
C PRO A 493 -23.46 5.69 16.91
N LEU A 494 -22.44 6.13 16.18
CA LEU A 494 -22.09 7.53 16.03
C LEU A 494 -22.00 7.85 14.54
N LEU A 495 -22.76 8.85 14.13
CA LEU A 495 -22.77 9.38 12.78
C LEU A 495 -22.33 10.84 12.84
N ALA A 496 -21.26 11.18 12.14
CA ALA A 496 -20.76 12.54 12.03
C ALA A 496 -20.67 12.94 10.56
N LYS A 497 -21.21 14.11 10.22
CA LYS A 497 -20.94 14.74 8.93
C LYS A 497 -19.60 15.47 9.03
N VAL A 498 -18.68 15.13 8.14
CA VAL A 498 -17.31 15.66 8.11
C VAL A 498 -17.03 16.35 6.79
N THR A 499 -16.28 17.45 6.83
CA THR A 499 -15.78 18.12 5.62
C THR A 499 -14.31 17.77 5.49
N LEU A 500 -13.99 16.93 4.52
CA LEU A 500 -12.62 16.50 4.27
C LEU A 500 -11.94 17.50 3.33
N LYS A 501 -10.77 17.98 3.74
CA LYS A 501 -9.95 18.92 2.99
C LYS A 501 -8.62 18.28 2.61
N PHE A 502 -8.28 18.35 1.34
CA PHE A 502 -7.03 17.86 0.78
C PHE A 502 -6.32 19.03 0.11
N ASN A 503 -5.11 19.35 0.54
CA ASN A 503 -4.37 20.49 -0.01
C ASN A 503 -3.56 20.13 -1.27
N LYS A 504 -3.27 18.85 -1.45
CA LYS A 504 -2.47 18.31 -2.55
C LYS A 504 -2.84 16.83 -2.79
N PRO A 505 -2.44 16.24 -3.92
CA PRO A 505 -2.49 14.79 -4.09
C PRO A 505 -1.65 14.10 -3.01
N GLY A 506 -2.14 13.00 -2.45
CA GLY A 506 -1.45 12.27 -1.39
C GLY A 506 -2.32 11.19 -0.74
N TYR A 507 -1.70 10.49 0.21
CA TYR A 507 -2.39 9.60 1.13
C TYR A 507 -2.70 10.35 2.43
N TYR A 508 -3.89 10.13 2.96
CA TYR A 508 -4.37 10.81 4.15
C TYR A 508 -4.97 9.80 5.12
N PHE A 509 -4.58 9.87 6.38
CA PHE A 509 -5.17 9.05 7.43
C PHE A 509 -6.40 9.74 8.00
N PHE A 510 -7.53 9.04 7.99
CA PHE A 510 -8.71 9.42 8.74
C PHE A 510 -8.83 8.49 9.95
N VAL A 511 -8.54 9.02 11.13
CA VAL A 511 -8.30 8.24 12.35
C VAL A 511 -9.39 8.51 13.37
N ALA A 512 -9.81 7.45 14.07
CA ALA A 512 -10.74 7.50 15.18
C ALA A 512 -10.03 7.23 16.52
N TYR A 513 -10.32 8.06 17.52
CA TYR A 513 -9.84 7.97 18.88
C TYR A 513 -11.01 7.85 19.85
N ILE A 514 -10.86 7.01 20.88
CA ILE A 514 -11.73 6.98 22.06
C ILE A 514 -10.88 7.19 23.30
N ASP A 515 -11.25 8.16 24.14
CA ASP A 515 -10.51 8.57 25.34
C ASP A 515 -9.01 8.83 25.09
N GLY A 516 -8.71 9.42 23.93
CA GLY A 516 -7.35 9.71 23.50
C GLY A 516 -6.55 8.51 22.96
N MET A 517 -7.11 7.29 23.01
CA MET A 517 -6.48 6.11 22.42
C MET A 517 -6.98 5.87 20.99
N MET A 518 -6.06 5.66 20.05
CA MET A 518 -6.40 5.36 18.66
C MET A 518 -7.08 3.98 18.57
N GLN A 519 -8.20 3.92 17.87
CA GLN A 519 -9.03 2.70 17.77
C GLN A 519 -9.13 2.17 16.34
N GLY A 520 -9.06 3.04 15.33
CA GLY A 520 -9.22 2.68 13.93
C GLY A 520 -8.65 3.75 13.01
N ALA A 521 -8.26 3.35 11.81
CA ALA A 521 -7.67 4.24 10.82
C ALA A 521 -8.10 3.83 9.41
N HIS A 522 -8.69 4.77 8.68
CA HIS A 522 -8.93 4.65 7.23
C HIS A 522 -7.86 5.41 6.48
N VAL A 523 -7.54 4.94 5.28
CA VAL A 523 -6.73 5.72 4.37
C VAL A 523 -7.53 6.20 3.18
N VAL A 524 -7.48 7.51 2.97
CA VAL A 524 -8.11 8.21 1.87
C VAL A 524 -7.03 8.66 0.90
N ILE A 525 -7.17 8.27 -0.36
CA ILE A 525 -6.30 8.66 -1.46
C ILE A 525 -6.90 9.89 -2.12
N ALA A 526 -6.22 11.03 -2.05
CA ALA A 526 -6.57 12.19 -2.85
C ALA A 526 -5.63 12.20 -4.07
N ASP A 527 -6.18 12.16 -5.29
CA ASP A 527 -5.38 12.06 -6.51
C ASP A 527 -5.77 13.12 -7.57
N THR A 528 -4.97 13.27 -8.63
CA THR A 528 -5.19 14.18 -9.76
C THR A 528 -5.92 13.51 -10.92
N VAL A 529 -6.23 14.31 -11.95
CA VAL A 529 -6.67 13.84 -13.27
C VAL A 529 -5.62 14.23 -14.34
N PRO A 530 -4.96 13.27 -15.02
CA PRO A 530 -5.03 11.82 -14.82
C PRO A 530 -4.42 11.38 -13.46
N ALA A 531 -4.69 10.14 -13.05
CA ALA A 531 -4.29 9.59 -11.76
C ALA A 531 -2.76 9.55 -11.63
N THR A 532 -2.25 9.97 -10.48
CA THR A 532 -0.82 9.95 -10.13
C THR A 532 -0.50 8.97 -8.99
N LEU A 533 -1.48 8.58 -8.18
CA LEU A 533 -1.30 7.71 -7.02
C LEU A 533 -2.18 6.47 -7.08
N GLY A 534 -3.46 6.63 -7.42
CA GLY A 534 -4.46 5.58 -7.53
C GLY A 534 -4.43 4.85 -8.87
N TYR A 535 -5.19 3.75 -8.93
CA TYR A 535 -5.26 2.87 -10.09
C TYR A 535 -6.56 3.06 -10.89
N GLY A 536 -6.44 3.06 -12.22
CA GLY A 536 -7.54 2.84 -13.16
C GLY A 536 -8.65 3.90 -13.14
N MET A 537 -8.46 5.00 -13.89
CA MET A 537 -9.61 5.76 -14.37
C MET A 537 -10.12 5.12 -15.66
N THR A 538 -11.33 4.58 -15.64
CA THR A 538 -12.00 4.15 -16.86
C THR A 538 -12.32 5.39 -17.73
N GLU A 539 -12.49 5.21 -19.04
CA GLU A 539 -12.95 6.31 -19.93
C GLU A 539 -14.27 6.92 -19.43
N GLU A 540 -15.13 6.11 -18.81
CA GLU A 540 -16.37 6.55 -18.17
C GLU A 540 -16.08 7.50 -16.99
N VAL A 541 -15.15 7.16 -16.10
CA VAL A 541 -14.73 8.02 -14.98
C VAL A 541 -14.09 9.32 -15.51
N MET A 542 -13.26 9.23 -16.55
CA MET A 542 -12.67 10.40 -17.20
C MET A 542 -13.74 11.34 -17.79
N THR A 543 -14.79 10.77 -18.39
CA THR A 543 -15.91 11.54 -18.96
C THR A 543 -16.72 12.22 -17.86
N LEU A 544 -17.07 11.50 -16.79
CA LEU A 544 -17.75 12.08 -15.62
C LEU A 544 -16.94 13.20 -14.97
N LEU A 545 -15.62 13.04 -14.93
CA LEU A 545 -14.70 14.05 -14.43
C LEU A 545 -14.62 15.26 -15.33
N GLN A 546 -14.79 15.17 -16.66
CA GLN A 546 -14.81 16.37 -17.51
C GLN A 546 -15.93 17.33 -17.10
N GLU A 547 -17.07 16.80 -16.66
CA GLU A 547 -18.27 17.56 -16.28
C GLU A 547 -18.26 18.02 -14.81
N ASN A 548 -17.45 17.41 -13.94
CA ASN A 548 -17.40 17.70 -12.51
C ASN A 548 -16.04 18.24 -12.04
N GLU A 549 -15.99 18.80 -10.82
CA GLU A 549 -14.74 19.26 -10.19
C GLU A 549 -13.90 18.11 -9.63
N TYR A 550 -14.58 17.07 -9.13
CA TYR A 550 -13.99 15.86 -8.58
C TYR A 550 -14.89 14.63 -8.81
N TYR A 551 -14.33 13.44 -8.59
CA TYR A 551 -15.03 12.16 -8.60
C TYR A 551 -14.59 11.32 -7.41
N VAL A 552 -15.54 10.80 -6.65
CA VAL A 552 -15.28 9.87 -5.55
C VAL A 552 -15.41 8.46 -6.08
N LEU A 553 -14.32 7.71 -6.00
CA LEU A 553 -14.34 6.30 -6.34
C LEU A 553 -14.82 5.53 -5.13
N ALA A 554 -15.99 4.91 -5.28
CA ALA A 554 -16.52 4.01 -4.28
C ALA A 554 -15.53 2.85 -4.07
N LYS A 555 -15.27 2.52 -2.80
CA LYS A 555 -14.61 1.29 -2.40
C LYS A 555 -15.51 0.18 -2.90
N ARG A 556 -15.08 -0.56 -3.93
CA ARG A 556 -15.79 -1.76 -4.36
C ARG A 556 -15.65 -2.77 -3.22
N PRO A 557 -16.74 -3.18 -2.57
CA PRO A 557 -16.67 -4.33 -1.67
C PRO A 557 -16.18 -5.51 -2.52
N ILE A 558 -15.42 -6.41 -1.90
CA ILE A 558 -14.91 -7.59 -2.60
C ILE A 558 -16.09 -8.29 -3.30
N ASP A 559 -15.91 -8.65 -4.58
CA ASP A 559 -16.86 -9.48 -5.31
C ASP A 559 -16.69 -10.93 -4.81
N ILE A 560 -17.31 -11.24 -3.68
CA ILE A 560 -17.14 -12.52 -2.95
C ILE A 560 -18.04 -13.60 -3.57
N SER A 561 -18.11 -13.66 -4.90
CA SER A 561 -18.82 -14.70 -5.64
C SER A 561 -17.97 -15.96 -5.86
N THR A 562 -16.66 -15.90 -5.58
CA THR A 562 -15.70 -17.00 -5.74
C THR A 562 -14.96 -17.34 -4.44
N GLN A 563 -15.68 -17.75 -3.40
CA GLN A 563 -15.11 -18.72 -2.44
C GLN A 563 -15.83 -20.04 -2.68
N SER A 564 -15.37 -20.78 -3.68
CA SER A 564 -15.66 -22.21 -3.80
C SER A 564 -15.06 -22.92 -2.59
N ALA A 565 -15.91 -23.73 -1.95
CA ALA A 565 -15.57 -24.68 -0.89
C ALA A 565 -14.13 -25.23 -0.99
N GLY A 566 -13.23 -24.68 -0.16
CA GLY A 566 -11.98 -25.32 0.19
C GLY A 566 -12.27 -26.36 1.28
N SER A 567 -12.69 -27.55 0.86
CA SER A 567 -12.69 -28.74 1.68
C SER A 567 -11.33 -29.44 1.55
N SER A 568 -10.56 -29.47 2.62
CA SER A 568 -9.78 -30.64 3.04
C SER A 568 -9.41 -30.51 4.51
#